data_AF-A0A8T5UP33-F1
#
_entry.id   AF-A0A8T5UP33-F1
#
_cell.length_a   1.000
_cell.length_b   1.000
_cell.length_c   1.000
_cell.angle_alpha   90.00
_cell.angle_beta   90.00
_cell.angle_gamma   90.00
#
_symmetry.space_group_name_H-M   'P 1'
#
loop_
_entity.id
_entity.type
_entity.pdbx_description
1 polymer ?
#
loop_
_entity_poly.entity_id
_entity_poly.type
_entity_poly.pdbx_seq_one_letter_code
_entity_poly.pdbx_strand_id
1 'polypeptide(L)'
;MDFAIMFKVLEGGVSEPITWSKDHLTPESNIIILDEGSSSVFLWYGAKQGLVSRRTALRQAESLKGHGFSVGKSIVGRDIKDLKEIDERKIGRVPENDELNDQLQTLLNRGFKNLDDYTVTFDIDGALPSTMKPVSKPVSKETPIPESVTREEYKQEPAMIKTQPAPVKEVMKHASEYDNSVEEPKVSGPIEKQAISTTPKPAIKQDTKPEPKLNHSVQAKIGFVLIGVLDHYDDIWISKKEGGSYSVEHMDGKVCEFFVSEGKIKFSSDSFKGISTNIKTEIQRKFVELSKLL
;
A
#
# COMPACT_ATOMS: atom_id res chain seq x y z
N MET A 1 16.21 -2.83 -30.55
CA MET A 1 16.78 -3.31 -29.28
C MET A 1 15.95 -2.65 -28.24
N ASP A 2 15.27 -3.48 -27.46
CA ASP A 2 14.25 -3.01 -26.53
C ASP A 2 14.90 -3.04 -25.16
N PHE A 3 15.02 -1.86 -24.55
CA PHE A 3 15.67 -1.72 -23.24
C PHE A 3 14.62 -1.67 -22.13
N ALA A 4 14.96 -2.25 -20.98
CA ALA A 4 14.16 -2.12 -19.77
C ALA A 4 15.03 -1.93 -18.53
N ILE A 5 14.46 -1.26 -17.53
CA ILE A 5 15.08 -0.98 -16.23
C ILE A 5 14.04 -1.20 -15.13
N MET A 6 14.48 -1.79 -14.03
CA MET A 6 13.65 -2.01 -12.84
C MET A 6 14.12 -1.08 -11.71
N PHE A 7 13.18 -0.52 -10.96
CA PHE A 7 13.45 0.37 -9.84
C PHE A 7 12.69 -0.05 -8.59
N LYS A 8 13.32 0.07 -7.43
CA LYS A 8 12.64 0.01 -6.13
C LYS A 8 12.36 1.42 -5.64
N VAL A 9 11.12 1.70 -5.25
CA VAL A 9 10.78 2.94 -4.55
C VAL A 9 11.05 2.75 -3.06
N LEU A 10 11.95 3.58 -2.52
CA LEU A 10 12.31 3.63 -1.11
C LEU A 10 11.42 4.61 -0.33
N GLU A 11 11.44 4.45 0.99
CA GLU A 11 10.87 5.41 1.92
C GLU A 11 11.52 6.79 1.77
N GLY A 12 10.75 7.86 1.95
CA GLY A 12 11.16 9.22 1.56
C GLY A 12 11.00 9.52 0.05
N GLY A 13 10.69 8.51 -0.76
CA GLY A 13 10.31 8.69 -2.16
C GLY A 13 11.46 8.79 -3.15
N VAL A 14 12.60 8.20 -2.84
CA VAL A 14 13.70 8.00 -3.81
C VAL A 14 13.45 6.72 -4.59
N SER A 15 13.63 6.73 -5.91
CA SER A 15 13.61 5.52 -6.75
C SER A 15 15.05 5.11 -7.11
N GLU A 16 15.46 3.90 -6.72
CA GLU A 16 16.79 3.37 -7.03
C GLU A 16 16.69 2.25 -8.07
N PRO A 17 17.56 2.22 -9.11
CA PRO A 17 17.61 1.12 -10.06
C PRO A 17 18.09 -0.16 -9.36
N ILE A 18 17.50 -1.30 -9.73
CA ILE A 18 17.81 -2.61 -9.17
C ILE A 18 18.07 -3.62 -10.28
N THR A 19 18.71 -4.74 -9.93
CA THR A 19 18.95 -5.84 -10.86
C THR A 19 17.63 -6.41 -11.37
N TRP A 20 17.55 -6.73 -12.66
CA TRP A 20 16.35 -7.32 -13.24
C TRP A 20 16.10 -8.73 -12.69
N SER A 21 15.11 -8.85 -11.80
CA SER A 21 14.55 -10.14 -11.39
C SER A 21 13.08 -9.99 -11.00
N LYS A 22 12.29 -11.02 -11.31
CA LYS A 22 10.93 -11.19 -10.80
C LYS A 22 10.88 -11.27 -9.26
N ASP A 23 11.95 -11.70 -8.62
CA ASP A 23 12.04 -11.88 -7.17
C ASP A 23 11.85 -10.57 -6.36
N HIS A 24 11.95 -9.41 -7.02
CA HIS A 24 11.75 -8.10 -6.38
C HIS A 24 10.27 -7.70 -6.23
N LEU A 25 9.34 -8.40 -6.88
CA LEU A 25 7.88 -8.23 -6.73
C LEU A 25 7.41 -8.83 -5.39
N THR A 26 7.88 -8.26 -4.28
CA THR A 26 7.64 -8.72 -2.91
C THR A 26 6.60 -7.84 -2.23
N PRO A 27 5.63 -8.35 -1.44
CA PRO A 27 4.51 -7.55 -0.90
C PRO A 27 4.86 -6.26 -0.14
N GLU A 28 6.13 -6.07 0.21
CA GLU A 28 6.71 -4.98 0.98
C GLU A 28 7.52 -3.97 0.13
N SER A 29 7.51 -4.09 -1.19
CA SER A 29 8.07 -3.11 -2.13
C SER A 29 6.98 -2.43 -2.95
N ASN A 30 7.30 -1.26 -3.52
CA ASN A 30 6.69 -0.82 -4.77
C ASN A 30 7.79 -0.86 -5.83
N ILE A 31 7.52 -1.53 -6.94
CA ILE A 31 8.49 -1.73 -8.02
C ILE A 31 7.98 -1.02 -9.25
N ILE A 32 8.85 -0.24 -9.89
CA ILE A 32 8.59 0.41 -11.17
C ILE A 32 9.42 -0.30 -12.21
N ILE A 33 8.79 -0.77 -13.28
CA ILE A 33 9.44 -1.40 -14.41
C ILE A 33 9.16 -0.54 -15.63
N LEU A 34 10.24 0.01 -16.18
CA LEU A 34 10.22 0.83 -17.38
C LEU A 34 10.65 -0.08 -18.53
N ASP A 35 9.79 -0.24 -19.54
CA ASP A 35 10.05 -1.06 -20.73
C ASP A 35 9.76 -0.26 -22.00
N GLU A 36 10.79 -0.06 -22.82
CA GLU A 36 10.65 0.61 -24.11
C GLU A 36 9.92 -0.27 -25.14
N GLY A 37 10.07 -1.59 -25.07
CA GLY A 37 9.53 -2.54 -26.05
C GLY A 37 8.00 -2.52 -26.11
N SER A 38 7.34 -2.55 -24.95
CA SER A 38 5.89 -2.31 -24.83
C SER A 38 5.53 -0.84 -24.65
N SER A 39 6.51 0.08 -24.68
CA SER A 39 6.34 1.52 -24.44
C SER A 39 5.43 1.80 -23.23
N SER A 40 5.69 1.09 -22.13
CA SER A 40 4.86 1.07 -20.92
C SER A 40 5.74 1.17 -19.67
N VAL A 41 5.29 1.92 -18.68
CA VAL A 41 5.75 1.78 -17.30
C VAL A 41 4.76 0.89 -16.55
N PHE A 42 5.24 -0.18 -15.94
CA PHE A 42 4.46 -0.98 -15.00
C PHE A 42 4.79 -0.53 -13.58
N LEU A 43 3.76 -0.15 -12.82
CA LEU A 43 3.88 0.16 -11.40
C LEU A 43 3.21 -0.95 -10.61
N TRP A 44 4.03 -1.74 -9.93
CA TRP A 44 3.59 -2.82 -9.09
C TRP A 44 3.53 -2.38 -7.63
N TYR A 45 2.34 -2.44 -7.03
CA TYR A 45 2.10 -2.16 -5.63
C TYR A 45 2.05 -3.45 -4.81
N GLY A 46 3.01 -3.63 -3.91
CA GLY A 46 2.95 -4.71 -2.93
C GLY A 46 1.72 -4.63 -2.03
N ALA A 47 1.18 -5.78 -1.67
CA ALA A 47 -0.04 -5.90 -0.89
C ALA A 47 0.09 -5.31 0.52
N LYS A 48 1.28 -5.07 1.05
CA LYS A 48 1.52 -4.46 2.37
C LYS A 48 1.86 -2.96 2.32
N GLN A 49 1.84 -2.34 1.14
CA GLN A 49 2.20 -0.92 1.00
C GLN A 49 1.05 0.01 1.42
N GLY A 50 1.29 0.88 2.41
CA GLY A 50 0.30 1.87 2.87
C GLY A 50 0.03 3.00 1.88
N LEU A 51 -1.05 3.76 2.09
CA LEU A 51 -1.53 4.80 1.17
C LEU A 51 -0.44 5.80 0.76
N VAL A 52 0.33 6.31 1.74
CA VAL A 52 1.40 7.29 1.50
C VAL A 52 2.52 6.69 0.62
N SER A 53 2.92 5.44 0.87
CA SER A 53 3.95 4.77 0.08
C SER A 53 3.49 4.49 -1.36
N ARG A 54 2.27 3.95 -1.53
CA ARG A 54 1.66 3.75 -2.86
C ARG A 54 1.55 5.05 -3.65
N ARG A 55 1.11 6.15 -3.00
CA ARG A 55 1.07 7.49 -3.61
C ARG A 55 2.45 8.04 -3.96
N THR A 56 3.47 7.71 -3.17
CA THR A 56 4.86 8.12 -3.42
C THR A 56 5.44 7.36 -4.61
N ALA A 57 5.20 6.05 -4.68
CA ALA A 57 5.59 5.22 -5.82
C ALA A 57 4.88 5.62 -7.11
N LEU A 58 3.60 5.99 -7.05
CA LEU A 58 2.85 6.54 -8.20
C LEU A 58 3.51 7.79 -8.77
N ARG A 59 3.93 8.72 -7.90
CA ARG A 59 4.64 9.94 -8.32
C ARG A 59 5.98 9.64 -8.99
N GLN A 60 6.72 8.66 -8.48
CA GLN A 60 7.98 8.25 -9.11
C GLN A 60 7.77 7.55 -10.45
N ALA A 61 6.73 6.71 -10.58
CA ALA A 61 6.39 6.07 -11.84
C ALA A 61 5.97 7.08 -12.92
N GLU A 62 5.12 8.06 -12.56
CA GLU A 62 4.75 9.18 -13.45
C GLU A 62 5.98 10.04 -13.85
N SER A 63 6.90 10.27 -12.91
CA SER A 63 8.15 11.01 -13.19
C SER A 63 9.02 10.28 -14.22
N LEU A 64 9.24 8.97 -14.02
CA LEU A 64 10.02 8.11 -14.91
C LEU A 64 9.33 7.92 -16.27
N LYS A 65 8.00 7.80 -16.32
CA LYS A 65 7.20 7.71 -17.56
C LYS A 65 7.44 8.91 -18.49
N GLY A 66 7.47 10.13 -17.93
CA GLY A 66 7.72 11.34 -18.72
C GLY A 66 9.19 11.53 -19.11
N HIS A 67 10.09 11.49 -18.12
CA HIS A 67 11.48 11.91 -18.29
C HIS A 67 12.42 10.77 -18.72
N GLY A 68 12.00 9.53 -18.60
CA GLY A 68 12.87 8.35 -18.67
C GLY A 68 13.88 8.30 -17.51
N PHE A 69 14.89 7.46 -17.66
CA PHE A 69 16.03 7.36 -16.76
C PHE A 69 17.34 7.50 -17.53
N SER A 70 18.28 8.29 -16.99
CA SER A 70 19.57 8.55 -17.64
C SER A 70 20.58 7.45 -17.30
N VAL A 71 21.07 6.76 -18.32
CA VAL A 71 22.08 5.69 -18.22
C VAL A 71 23.33 6.13 -19.00
N GLY A 72 24.38 6.51 -18.28
CA GLY A 72 25.61 7.07 -18.84
C GLY A 72 25.37 8.36 -19.65
N LYS A 73 25.26 8.22 -20.98
CA LYS A 73 24.99 9.33 -21.93
C LYS A 73 23.63 9.19 -22.66
N SER A 74 22.91 8.11 -22.40
CA SER A 74 21.62 7.78 -23.01
C SER A 74 20.48 8.00 -22.02
N ILE A 75 19.26 8.11 -22.52
CA ILE A 75 18.03 8.14 -21.70
C ILE A 75 17.16 6.98 -22.17
N VAL A 76 16.70 6.16 -21.24
CA VAL A 76 15.85 4.98 -21.48
C VAL A 76 14.42 5.29 -21.01
N GLY A 77 13.42 4.97 -21.83
CA GLY A 77 11.99 5.12 -21.55
C GLY A 77 11.50 6.55 -21.46
N ARG A 78 12.10 7.45 -22.25
CA ARG A 78 11.63 8.82 -22.40
C ARG A 78 10.30 8.85 -23.18
N ASP A 79 9.40 9.76 -22.80
CA ASP A 79 8.13 10.01 -23.51
C ASP A 79 7.21 8.76 -23.60
N ILE A 80 7.31 7.85 -22.61
CA ILE A 80 6.39 6.71 -22.45
C ILE A 80 4.98 7.23 -22.15
N LYS A 81 3.97 6.63 -22.77
CA LYS A 81 2.58 7.09 -22.66
C LYS A 81 1.80 6.32 -21.61
N ASP A 82 2.02 5.01 -21.53
CA ASP A 82 1.18 4.11 -20.74
C ASP A 82 1.79 3.85 -19.36
N LEU A 83 0.97 3.98 -18.32
CA LEU A 83 1.27 3.57 -16.95
C LEU A 83 0.28 2.49 -16.55
N LYS A 84 0.77 1.30 -16.23
CA LYS A 84 -0.01 0.12 -15.86
C LYS A 84 0.15 -0.13 -14.37
N GLU A 85 -0.82 0.33 -13.59
CA GLU A 85 -0.89 0.08 -12.15
C GLU A 85 -1.38 -1.35 -11.88
N ILE A 86 -0.60 -2.12 -11.12
CA ILE A 86 -0.92 -3.48 -10.70
C ILE A 86 -0.91 -3.51 -9.17
N ASP A 87 -2.10 -3.63 -8.57
CA ASP A 87 -2.22 -3.83 -7.13
C ASP A 87 -2.27 -5.33 -6.84
N GLU A 88 -1.28 -5.86 -6.13
CA GLU A 88 -1.22 -7.28 -5.76
C GLU A 88 -2.51 -7.75 -5.06
N ARG A 89 -3.20 -6.86 -4.32
CA ARG A 89 -4.46 -7.17 -3.62
C ARG A 89 -5.66 -7.43 -4.54
N LYS A 90 -5.58 -6.97 -5.78
CA LYS A 90 -6.66 -7.05 -6.77
C LYS A 90 -6.48 -8.23 -7.74
N ILE A 91 -5.29 -8.85 -7.75
CA ILE A 91 -5.02 -10.09 -8.49
C ILE A 91 -5.96 -11.19 -7.96
N GLY A 92 -6.60 -11.93 -8.87
CA GLY A 92 -7.61 -12.95 -8.60
C GLY A 92 -8.97 -12.40 -8.15
N ARG A 93 -9.17 -11.08 -8.17
CA ARG A 93 -10.43 -10.41 -7.78
C ARG A 93 -10.97 -9.46 -8.84
N VAL A 94 -10.09 -8.82 -9.62
CA VAL A 94 -10.42 -7.84 -10.65
C VAL A 94 -9.75 -8.27 -11.96
N PRO A 95 -10.50 -8.75 -12.97
CA PRO A 95 -9.93 -9.33 -14.19
C PRO A 95 -8.94 -8.42 -14.93
N GLU A 96 -9.18 -7.11 -14.95
CA GLU A 96 -8.27 -6.11 -15.52
C GLU A 96 -6.86 -6.15 -14.89
N ASN A 97 -6.79 -6.32 -13.56
CA ASN A 97 -5.54 -6.38 -12.83
C ASN A 97 -4.84 -7.73 -12.99
N ASP A 98 -5.58 -8.78 -13.37
CA ASP A 98 -5.03 -10.08 -13.77
C ASP A 98 -4.40 -9.99 -15.17
N GLU A 99 -5.09 -9.39 -16.15
CA GLU A 99 -4.56 -9.17 -17.50
C GLU A 99 -3.29 -8.31 -17.50
N LEU A 100 -3.24 -7.26 -16.67
CA LEU A 100 -2.04 -6.43 -16.52
C LEU A 100 -0.89 -7.18 -15.82
N ASN A 101 -1.19 -8.01 -14.82
CA ASN A 101 -0.20 -8.86 -14.19
C ASN A 101 0.35 -9.89 -15.19
N ASP A 102 -0.49 -10.55 -15.99
CA ASP A 102 -0.04 -11.54 -16.99
C ASP A 102 0.85 -10.93 -18.08
N GLN A 103 0.57 -9.69 -18.51
CA GLN A 103 1.49 -8.92 -19.36
C GLN A 103 2.84 -8.71 -18.67
N LEU A 104 2.85 -8.30 -17.40
CA LEU A 104 4.07 -8.10 -16.62
C LEU A 104 4.85 -9.41 -16.40
N GLN A 105 4.17 -10.51 -16.10
CA GLN A 105 4.81 -11.83 -15.97
C GLN A 105 5.44 -12.27 -17.30
N THR A 106 4.76 -12.01 -18.43
CA THR A 106 5.28 -12.32 -19.76
C THR A 106 6.56 -11.53 -20.07
N LEU A 107 6.59 -10.24 -19.72
CA LEU A 107 7.78 -9.39 -19.84
C LEU A 107 8.95 -9.90 -18.97
N LEU A 108 8.68 -10.22 -17.70
CA LEU A 108 9.70 -10.69 -16.76
C LEU A 108 10.27 -12.07 -17.10
N ASN A 109 9.47 -12.93 -17.74
CA ASN A 109 9.89 -14.27 -18.20
C ASN A 109 10.60 -14.25 -19.56
N ARG A 110 10.66 -13.10 -20.27
CA ARG A 110 11.35 -12.98 -21.56
C ARG A 110 12.86 -13.17 -21.37
N GLY A 111 13.51 -13.85 -22.32
CA GLY A 111 14.97 -13.95 -22.35
C GLY A 111 15.60 -12.57 -22.42
N PHE A 112 16.43 -12.24 -21.43
CA PHE A 112 17.08 -10.94 -21.29
C PHE A 112 18.59 -11.08 -21.11
N LYS A 113 19.32 -10.07 -21.59
CA LYS A 113 20.75 -9.92 -21.40
C LYS A 113 21.00 -8.66 -20.58
N ASN A 114 21.71 -8.82 -19.45
CA ASN A 114 22.19 -7.68 -18.68
C ASN A 114 23.22 -6.90 -19.49
N LEU A 115 23.03 -5.59 -19.54
CA LEU A 115 24.02 -4.60 -19.95
C LEU A 115 24.59 -3.95 -18.68
N ASP A 116 25.42 -2.92 -18.86
CA ASP A 116 25.93 -2.12 -17.75
C ASP A 116 24.78 -1.29 -17.09
N ASP A 117 25.04 -0.77 -15.89
CA ASP A 117 24.16 0.18 -15.18
C ASP A 117 22.69 -0.28 -15.03
N TYR A 118 22.47 -1.54 -14.63
CA TYR A 118 21.16 -2.16 -14.35
C TYR A 118 20.18 -2.24 -15.55
N THR A 119 20.63 -1.87 -16.75
CA THR A 119 19.81 -1.94 -17.95
C THR A 119 19.81 -3.36 -18.50
N VAL A 120 18.66 -3.86 -18.94
CA VAL A 120 18.57 -5.11 -19.72
C VAL A 120 18.15 -4.81 -21.14
N THR A 121 18.63 -5.62 -22.08
CA THR A 121 18.06 -5.72 -23.43
C THR A 121 17.38 -7.08 -23.58
N PHE A 122 16.26 -7.11 -24.29
CA PHE A 122 15.65 -8.38 -24.68
C PHE A 122 16.14 -8.82 -26.05
N ASP A 123 16.37 -10.12 -26.20
CA ASP A 123 16.63 -10.70 -27.51
C ASP A 123 15.30 -10.72 -28.31
N ILE A 124 15.37 -10.29 -29.57
CA ILE A 124 14.22 -10.21 -30.49
C ILE A 124 14.15 -11.48 -31.35
N ASP A 125 15.27 -12.17 -31.54
CA ASP A 125 15.34 -13.43 -32.28
C ASP A 125 14.86 -14.59 -31.41
N GLY A 126 13.64 -15.04 -31.70
CA GLY A 126 12.95 -16.07 -30.93
C GLY A 126 13.66 -17.42 -30.98
N ALA A 127 14.36 -17.76 -29.89
CA ALA A 127 14.66 -19.13 -29.51
C ALA A 127 14.13 -19.40 -28.10
N LEU A 128 13.33 -20.47 -27.98
CA LEU A 128 13.01 -21.11 -26.70
C LEU A 128 14.31 -21.37 -25.90
N PRO A 129 14.28 -21.37 -24.56
CA PRO A 129 15.48 -21.48 -23.73
C PRO A 129 16.31 -22.72 -24.13
N SER A 130 17.42 -22.47 -24.82
CA SER A 130 18.20 -23.52 -25.45
C SER A 130 18.92 -24.34 -24.39
N THR A 131 18.76 -25.65 -24.49
CA THR A 131 19.69 -26.67 -24.01
C THR A 131 20.00 -26.68 -22.50
N MET A 132 19.26 -27.56 -21.82
CA MET A 132 19.81 -28.37 -20.73
C MET A 132 21.27 -28.77 -21.01
N LYS A 133 22.10 -28.79 -19.97
CA LYS A 133 23.45 -29.37 -20.01
C LYS A 133 23.39 -30.80 -20.61
N PRO A 134 24.30 -31.19 -21.52
CA PRO A 134 24.29 -32.51 -22.11
C PRO A 134 24.62 -33.57 -21.05
N VAL A 135 23.61 -34.36 -20.67
CA VAL A 135 23.81 -35.57 -19.88
C VAL A 135 24.35 -36.66 -20.80
N SER A 136 25.58 -37.09 -20.54
CA SER A 136 26.22 -38.22 -21.23
C SER A 136 25.50 -39.53 -20.93
N LYS A 137 24.95 -40.15 -21.98
CA LYS A 137 24.69 -41.60 -22.13
C LYS A 137 25.65 -42.12 -23.21
N PRO A 138 25.95 -43.44 -23.35
CA PRO A 138 25.06 -44.58 -23.02
C PRO A 138 25.70 -45.86 -22.44
N VAL A 139 24.87 -46.78 -21.93
CA VAL A 139 24.93 -48.24 -22.18
C VAL A 139 23.49 -48.80 -22.15
N SER A 140 23.20 -49.80 -23.00
CA SER A 140 21.92 -50.52 -23.21
C SER A 140 21.93 -51.88 -22.47
N LYS A 141 20.83 -52.50 -22.02
CA LYS A 141 19.90 -53.38 -22.80
C LYS A 141 18.69 -53.82 -21.93
N GLU A 142 17.45 -53.68 -22.40
CA GLU A 142 16.54 -54.73 -22.94
C GLU A 142 15.80 -55.64 -21.90
N THR A 143 14.49 -55.35 -21.70
CA THR A 143 13.25 -56.21 -21.73
C THR A 143 13.23 -57.70 -21.26
N PRO A 144 12.06 -58.33 -20.93
CA PRO A 144 10.65 -57.96 -21.22
C PRO A 144 9.60 -58.10 -20.07
N ILE A 145 8.33 -57.87 -20.45
CA ILE A 145 7.06 -57.88 -19.68
C ILE A 145 6.55 -59.34 -19.42
N PRO A 146 5.65 -59.61 -18.45
CA PRO A 146 4.24 -59.81 -18.82
C PRO A 146 3.18 -59.24 -17.85
N GLU A 147 1.92 -59.33 -18.28
CA GLU A 147 0.70 -58.65 -17.83
C GLU A 147 0.13 -59.11 -16.46
N SER A 148 -0.73 -58.29 -15.84
CA SER A 148 -2.15 -58.64 -15.63
C SER A 148 -3.00 -57.54 -14.96
N VAL A 149 -4.19 -57.31 -15.55
CA VAL A 149 -5.54 -57.20 -14.93
C VAL A 149 -5.55 -56.94 -13.40
N THR A 150 -6.22 -55.90 -12.87
CA THR A 150 -7.69 -55.91 -12.67
C THR A 150 -8.28 -54.52 -12.37
N ARG A 151 -9.52 -54.34 -12.84
CA ARG A 151 -10.46 -53.22 -12.66
C ARG A 151 -11.18 -53.31 -11.31
N GLU A 152 -11.31 -52.19 -10.58
CA GLU A 152 -12.51 -51.94 -9.75
C GLU A 152 -12.98 -50.48 -9.86
N GLU A 153 -14.29 -50.33 -10.00
CA GLU A 153 -15.03 -49.05 -9.93
C GLU A 153 -15.45 -48.79 -8.49
N TYR A 154 -15.32 -47.56 -7.99
CA TYR A 154 -16.15 -47.11 -6.87
C TYR A 154 -16.78 -45.73 -7.08
N LYS A 155 -18.08 -45.79 -7.36
CA LYS A 155 -19.17 -44.83 -7.08
C LYS A 155 -19.20 -44.59 -5.53
N GLN A 156 -19.70 -43.50 -4.92
CA GLN A 156 -20.72 -42.52 -5.33
C GLN A 156 -20.77 -41.29 -4.36
N GLU A 157 -21.12 -40.11 -4.89
CA GLU A 157 -21.86 -38.94 -4.33
C GLU A 157 -21.58 -38.23 -2.97
N PRO A 158 -22.01 -36.94 -2.84
CA PRO A 158 -21.70 -36.06 -1.70
C PRO A 158 -22.82 -35.95 -0.66
N ALA A 159 -22.49 -35.38 0.51
CA ALA A 159 -23.47 -34.99 1.54
C ALA A 159 -23.62 -33.46 1.64
N MET A 160 -24.83 -32.96 1.38
CA MET A 160 -25.24 -31.61 1.79
C MET A 160 -25.60 -31.59 3.28
N ILE A 161 -25.28 -30.50 3.98
CA ILE A 161 -26.08 -30.05 5.13
C ILE A 161 -26.36 -28.55 4.99
N LYS A 162 -27.64 -28.19 4.92
CA LYS A 162 -28.17 -26.82 5.06
C LYS A 162 -28.70 -26.64 6.48
N THR A 163 -28.38 -25.52 7.13
CA THR A 163 -29.31 -24.90 8.09
C THR A 163 -29.11 -23.39 8.22
N GLN A 164 -30.24 -22.70 8.29
CA GLN A 164 -30.47 -21.26 8.55
C GLN A 164 -31.91 -21.16 9.12
N PRO A 165 -32.38 -20.04 9.69
CA PRO A 165 -31.68 -19.02 10.49
C PRO A 165 -32.54 -18.60 11.73
N ALA A 166 -32.39 -17.35 12.18
CA ALA A 166 -33.42 -16.46 12.77
C ALA A 166 -33.29 -16.12 14.30
N PRO A 167 -34.03 -15.12 14.86
CA PRO A 167 -33.41 -13.81 15.15
C PRO A 167 -33.85 -13.13 16.48
N VAL A 168 -33.14 -12.08 16.93
CA VAL A 168 -33.67 -11.15 17.97
C VAL A 168 -33.27 -9.70 17.68
N LYS A 169 -34.22 -8.76 17.88
CA LYS A 169 -34.03 -7.30 17.86
C LYS A 169 -33.77 -6.78 19.27
N GLU A 170 -33.13 -5.62 19.45
CA GLU A 170 -33.80 -4.49 20.12
C GLU A 170 -33.11 -3.12 19.96
N VAL A 171 -33.69 -2.09 20.59
CA VAL A 171 -33.66 -0.66 20.24
C VAL A 171 -33.17 0.18 21.43
N MET A 172 -32.47 1.31 21.18
CA MET A 172 -32.52 2.64 21.88
C MET A 172 -31.26 3.45 21.46
N LYS A 173 -31.21 4.77 21.19
CA LYS A 173 -31.87 6.04 21.58
C LYS A 173 -31.04 6.95 22.54
N HIS A 174 -30.57 8.07 21.98
CA HIS A 174 -30.35 9.43 22.54
C HIS A 174 -29.24 9.79 23.54
N ALA A 175 -28.44 10.82 23.17
CA ALA A 175 -27.91 12.03 23.87
C ALA A 175 -27.50 11.98 25.37
N SER A 176 -26.57 12.77 25.94
CA SER A 176 -26.11 14.18 25.77
C SER A 176 -24.62 14.33 26.19
N GLU A 177 -23.72 15.04 25.48
CA GLU A 177 -22.94 16.26 25.91
C GLU A 177 -22.60 16.39 27.44
N TYR A 178 -21.38 16.84 27.86
CA TYR A 178 -21.03 18.29 27.92
C TYR A 178 -19.53 18.77 27.94
N ASP A 179 -18.92 19.14 29.10
CA ASP A 179 -18.07 20.37 29.28
C ASP A 179 -16.68 20.20 30.00
N ASN A 180 -16.19 21.16 30.82
CA ASN A 180 -14.77 21.50 31.15
C ASN A 180 -14.18 20.90 32.47
N SER A 181 -12.86 20.91 32.83
CA SER A 181 -11.52 21.17 32.20
C SER A 181 -10.34 20.99 33.24
N VAL A 182 -9.05 21.13 32.83
CA VAL A 182 -7.86 21.56 33.68
C VAL A 182 -7.30 20.49 34.68
N GLU A 183 -6.04 20.40 35.17
CA GLU A 183 -4.77 21.22 35.14
C GLU A 183 -3.46 20.35 34.95
N GLU A 184 -2.44 20.47 35.82
CA GLU A 184 -1.11 19.78 35.88
C GLU A 184 -0.75 19.37 37.34
N PRO A 185 0.32 18.54 37.61
CA PRO A 185 1.63 19.15 37.92
C PRO A 185 2.94 18.33 37.62
N LYS A 186 4.05 19.04 37.87
CA LYS A 186 5.52 18.82 37.72
C LYS A 186 6.15 17.99 38.90
N VAL A 187 7.44 17.60 39.05
CA VAL A 187 8.76 17.68 38.32
C VAL A 187 9.84 16.77 38.99
N SER A 188 11.02 16.59 38.35
CA SER A 188 12.39 16.26 38.87
C SER A 188 12.98 14.92 38.38
N GLY A 189 14.30 14.72 38.16
CA GLY A 189 15.50 15.56 38.35
C GLY A 189 16.67 15.19 37.38
N PRO A 190 17.92 15.68 37.58
CA PRO A 190 18.91 15.84 36.49
C PRO A 190 20.07 14.81 36.43
N ILE A 191 20.70 14.66 35.26
CA ILE A 191 22.01 14.00 35.07
C ILE A 191 22.94 14.86 34.18
N GLU A 192 24.25 14.68 34.37
CA GLU A 192 25.36 15.57 34.04
C GLU A 192 25.94 15.44 32.61
N LYS A 193 26.78 16.40 32.21
CA LYS A 193 27.31 16.57 30.84
C LYS A 193 28.60 15.78 30.58
N GLN A 194 28.77 15.30 29.35
CA GLN A 194 30.09 15.23 28.70
C GLN A 194 30.05 15.99 27.37
N ALA A 195 31.20 16.53 26.97
CA ALA A 195 31.32 17.47 25.86
C ALA A 195 32.20 16.91 24.73
N ILE A 196 31.77 17.10 23.48
CA ILE A 196 32.65 17.10 22.31
C ILE A 196 32.36 18.37 21.50
N SER A 197 33.43 18.96 20.98
CA SER A 197 33.46 20.26 20.31
C SER A 197 33.01 20.20 18.85
N THR A 198 32.21 21.19 18.42
CA THR A 198 32.42 21.92 17.15
C THR A 198 31.48 23.15 17.10
N THR A 199 32.01 24.30 16.69
CA THR A 199 31.32 25.61 16.64
C THR A 199 31.09 26.06 15.18
N PRO A 200 30.19 27.04 14.90
CA PRO A 200 29.12 26.78 13.93
C PRO A 200 28.88 27.90 12.89
N LYS A 201 27.81 27.78 12.08
CA LYS A 201 26.95 28.93 11.81
C LYS A 201 25.46 28.52 11.72
N PRO A 202 24.51 29.27 12.32
CA PRO A 202 23.20 28.69 12.67
C PRO A 202 22.13 28.85 11.58
N ALA A 203 21.27 27.84 11.47
CA ALA A 203 19.98 27.96 10.79
C ALA A 203 19.04 28.91 11.55
N ILE A 204 18.13 29.54 10.80
CA ILE A 204 17.11 30.46 11.32
C ILE A 204 16.19 29.69 12.28
N LYS A 205 16.11 30.13 13.54
CA LYS A 205 15.07 29.66 14.45
C LYS A 205 13.73 30.22 13.97
N GLN A 206 12.82 29.35 13.53
CA GLN A 206 11.41 29.70 13.50
C GLN A 206 10.93 29.83 14.95
N ASP A 207 10.36 30.97 15.30
CA ASP A 207 9.63 31.14 16.56
C ASP A 207 8.31 30.37 16.47
N THR A 208 8.37 29.07 16.74
CA THR A 208 7.18 28.22 16.88
C THR A 208 6.44 28.66 18.14
N LYS A 209 5.51 29.61 17.97
CA LYS A 209 4.57 30.03 19.01
C LYS A 209 3.94 28.77 19.61
N PRO A 210 4.04 28.54 20.94
CA PRO A 210 3.60 27.28 21.53
C PRO A 210 2.11 27.09 21.25
N GLU A 211 1.75 25.94 20.69
CA GLU A 211 0.35 25.63 20.41
C GLU A 211 -0.45 25.67 21.72
N PRO A 212 -1.66 26.27 21.73
CA PRO A 212 -2.50 26.24 22.92
C PRO A 212 -2.86 24.79 23.24
N LYS A 213 -2.48 24.32 24.44
CA LYS A 213 -2.79 22.97 24.91
C LYS A 213 -4.30 22.75 24.82
N LEU A 214 -4.73 21.82 23.96
CA LEU A 214 -6.14 21.45 23.86
C LEU A 214 -6.62 20.87 25.20
N ASN A 215 -7.76 21.32 25.69
CA ASN A 215 -8.40 20.78 26.90
C ASN A 215 -8.64 19.26 26.75
N HIS A 216 -8.44 18.48 27.82
CA HIS A 216 -8.66 17.03 27.83
C HIS A 216 -10.07 16.62 27.35
N SER A 217 -11.13 17.38 27.66
CA SER A 217 -12.49 17.16 27.13
C SER A 217 -12.54 17.22 25.59
N VAL A 218 -11.74 18.10 24.99
CA VAL A 218 -11.59 18.20 23.52
C VAL A 218 -10.78 17.02 22.97
N GLN A 219 -9.67 16.68 23.61
CA GLN A 219 -8.83 15.55 23.19
C GLN A 219 -9.62 14.23 23.22
N ALA A 220 -10.44 14.03 24.26
CA ALA A 220 -11.33 12.88 24.39
C ALA A 220 -12.38 12.83 23.26
N LYS A 221 -13.03 13.97 22.93
CA LYS A 221 -13.96 14.05 21.79
C LYS A 221 -13.26 13.73 20.46
N ILE A 222 -12.02 14.19 20.24
CA ILE A 222 -11.23 13.83 19.04
C ILE A 222 -11.02 12.31 19.01
N GLY A 223 -10.62 11.73 20.14
CA GLY A 223 -10.49 10.28 20.34
C GLY A 223 -11.77 9.53 19.99
N PHE A 224 -12.95 10.01 20.41
CA PHE A 224 -14.24 9.35 20.13
C PHE A 224 -14.58 9.31 18.63
N VAL A 225 -14.22 10.34 17.87
CA VAL A 225 -14.38 10.33 16.40
C VAL A 225 -13.47 9.29 15.76
N LEU A 226 -12.21 9.23 16.21
CA LEU A 226 -11.24 8.26 15.70
C LEU A 226 -11.65 6.82 16.06
N ILE A 227 -12.09 6.57 17.30
CA ILE A 227 -12.66 5.29 17.75
C ILE A 227 -13.86 4.91 16.89
N GLY A 228 -14.77 5.85 16.59
CA GLY A 228 -15.90 5.59 15.70
C GLY A 228 -15.46 5.17 14.30
N VAL A 229 -14.48 5.86 13.71
CA VAL A 229 -13.92 5.50 12.39
C VAL A 229 -13.22 4.13 12.41
N LEU A 230 -12.45 3.84 13.46
CA LEU A 230 -11.69 2.60 13.63
C LEU A 230 -12.57 1.36 13.83
N ASP A 231 -13.85 1.50 14.15
CA ASP A 231 -14.82 0.38 14.16
C ASP A 231 -15.12 -0.17 12.74
N HIS A 232 -14.77 0.58 11.69
CA HIS A 232 -15.13 0.28 10.30
C HIS A 232 -13.96 0.31 9.32
N TYR A 233 -12.82 0.87 9.72
CA TYR A 233 -11.61 0.98 8.90
C TYR A 233 -10.41 0.59 9.75
N ASP A 234 -9.81 -0.57 9.43
CA ASP A 234 -8.71 -1.16 10.21
C ASP A 234 -7.41 -0.34 10.15
N ASP A 235 -7.22 0.46 9.09
CA ASP A 235 -6.06 1.33 8.90
C ASP A 235 -6.51 2.73 8.47
N ILE A 236 -6.00 3.76 9.16
CA ILE A 236 -6.28 5.16 8.86
C ILE A 236 -5.06 6.09 8.97
N TRP A 237 -4.91 6.96 7.98
CA TRP A 237 -3.97 8.08 7.99
C TRP A 237 -4.64 9.33 8.58
N ILE A 238 -4.08 9.86 9.67
CA ILE A 238 -4.59 11.07 10.33
C ILE A 238 -3.59 12.20 10.13
N SER A 239 -4.05 13.31 9.53
CA SER A 239 -3.23 14.52 9.37
C SER A 239 -3.92 15.75 9.98
N LYS A 240 -3.18 16.47 10.83
CA LYS A 240 -3.57 17.78 11.35
C LYS A 240 -3.16 18.85 10.33
N LYS A 241 -4.09 19.70 9.91
CA LYS A 241 -3.87 20.79 8.96
C LYS A 241 -3.61 22.12 9.68
N GLU A 242 -3.05 23.08 8.96
CA GLU A 242 -2.68 24.41 9.48
C GLU A 242 -3.87 25.20 10.08
N GLY A 243 -5.11 24.94 9.61
CA GLY A 243 -6.34 25.49 10.19
C GLY A 243 -6.84 24.79 11.46
N GLY A 244 -6.10 23.85 12.02
CA GLY A 244 -6.51 23.06 13.20
C GLY A 244 -7.58 21.99 12.92
N SER A 245 -7.88 21.70 11.64
CA SER A 245 -8.70 20.54 11.26
C SER A 245 -7.86 19.26 11.23
N TYR A 246 -8.54 18.13 11.39
CA TYR A 246 -8.00 16.77 11.31
C TYR A 246 -8.65 16.08 10.10
N SER A 247 -7.85 15.60 9.16
CA SER A 247 -8.27 14.73 8.06
C SER A 247 -7.95 13.29 8.41
N VAL A 248 -8.91 12.39 8.20
CA VAL A 248 -8.80 10.95 8.44
C VAL A 248 -9.07 10.23 7.12
N GLU A 249 -8.11 9.44 6.66
CA GLU A 249 -8.13 8.72 5.39
C GLU A 249 -7.88 7.23 5.65
N HIS A 250 -8.31 6.33 4.76
CA HIS A 250 -8.02 4.90 4.76
C HIS A 250 -7.46 4.50 3.39
N MET A 251 -7.12 3.22 3.21
CA MET A 251 -6.46 2.76 1.99
C MET A 251 -7.21 2.98 0.67
N ASP A 252 -8.55 3.03 0.68
CA ASP A 252 -9.35 3.28 -0.53
C ASP A 252 -9.79 4.76 -0.67
N GLY A 253 -9.50 5.62 0.32
CA GLY A 253 -9.78 7.05 0.22
C GLY A 253 -10.04 7.75 1.55
N LYS A 254 -10.58 8.97 1.50
CA LYS A 254 -10.80 9.79 2.70
C LYS A 254 -12.06 9.37 3.47
N VAL A 255 -11.92 9.11 4.77
CA VAL A 255 -13.05 8.78 5.66
C VAL A 255 -13.78 10.05 6.13
N CYS A 256 -13.10 10.97 6.81
CA CYS A 256 -13.73 12.18 7.35
C CYS A 256 -12.75 13.35 7.55
N GLU A 257 -13.27 14.56 7.73
CA GLU A 257 -12.46 15.70 8.18
C GLU A 257 -13.26 16.58 9.14
N PHE A 258 -12.69 16.90 10.30
CA PHE A 258 -13.37 17.65 11.35
C PHE A 258 -12.46 18.68 12.00
N PHE A 259 -13.04 19.70 12.60
CA PHE A 259 -12.32 20.72 13.36
C PHE A 259 -12.96 20.91 14.74
N VAL A 260 -12.19 21.47 15.67
CA VAL A 260 -12.69 21.85 16.99
C VAL A 260 -13.00 23.33 17.00
N SER A 261 -14.21 23.69 17.43
CA SER A 261 -14.63 25.07 17.67
C SER A 261 -15.41 25.09 18.98
N GLU A 262 -14.99 25.94 19.92
CA GLU A 262 -15.65 26.12 21.22
C GLU A 262 -15.85 24.80 21.99
N GLY A 263 -14.84 23.92 21.96
CA GLY A 263 -14.90 22.63 22.64
C GLY A 263 -15.83 21.57 22.00
N LYS A 264 -16.44 21.89 20.85
CA LYS A 264 -17.31 21.00 20.07
C LYS A 264 -16.62 20.58 18.77
N ILE A 265 -16.79 19.32 18.39
CA ILE A 265 -16.35 18.84 17.07
C ILE A 265 -17.40 19.20 16.03
N LYS A 266 -16.95 19.89 14.99
CA LYS A 266 -17.74 20.19 13.80
C LYS A 266 -17.13 19.41 12.64
N PHE A 267 -17.85 18.41 12.15
CA PHE A 267 -17.48 17.73 10.91
C PHE A 267 -17.63 18.68 9.73
N SER A 268 -16.67 18.65 8.81
CA SER A 268 -16.85 19.26 7.50
C SER A 268 -18.03 18.62 6.76
N SER A 269 -18.70 19.39 5.89
CA SER A 269 -19.75 18.92 4.99
C SER A 269 -19.33 17.75 4.09
N ASP A 270 -18.02 17.55 3.95
CA ASP A 270 -17.41 16.55 3.08
C ASP A 270 -17.02 15.26 3.81
N SER A 271 -17.24 15.21 5.13
CA SER A 271 -17.01 14.00 5.92
C SER A 271 -17.93 12.87 5.49
N PHE A 272 -17.37 11.66 5.45
CA PHE A 272 -18.09 10.42 5.19
C PHE A 272 -18.74 10.35 3.79
N LYS A 273 -18.24 11.11 2.80
CA LYS A 273 -18.73 11.09 1.41
C LYS A 273 -18.32 9.83 0.64
N GLY A 274 -17.17 9.23 0.97
CA GLY A 274 -16.63 8.04 0.29
C GLY A 274 -17.01 6.70 0.93
N ILE A 275 -17.91 6.69 1.92
CA ILE A 275 -18.19 5.52 2.76
C ILE A 275 -19.69 5.22 2.82
N SER A 276 -20.06 3.99 3.16
CA SER A 276 -21.48 3.61 3.20
C SER A 276 -22.28 4.43 4.23
N THR A 277 -23.53 4.74 3.91
CA THR A 277 -24.41 5.50 4.81
C THR A 277 -24.65 4.79 6.14
N ASN A 278 -24.58 3.45 6.16
CA ASN A 278 -24.61 2.67 7.39
C ASN A 278 -23.40 3.01 8.27
N ILE A 279 -22.18 2.78 7.76
CA ILE A 279 -20.92 3.10 8.44
C ILE A 279 -20.92 4.53 8.97
N LYS A 280 -21.29 5.53 8.14
CA LYS A 280 -21.43 6.93 8.57
C LYS A 280 -22.33 7.09 9.80
N THR A 281 -23.50 6.45 9.78
CA THR A 281 -24.49 6.54 10.86
C THR A 281 -24.00 5.86 12.13
N GLU A 282 -23.27 4.76 11.99
CA GLU A 282 -22.69 4.02 13.13
C GLU A 282 -21.53 4.79 13.78
N ILE A 283 -20.62 5.38 12.99
CA ILE A 283 -19.59 6.32 13.47
C ILE A 283 -20.23 7.48 14.26
N GLN A 284 -21.27 8.12 13.69
CA GLN A 284 -21.96 9.24 14.33
C GLN A 284 -22.73 8.82 15.60
N ARG A 285 -23.37 7.65 15.59
CA ARG A 285 -24.04 7.05 16.76
C ARG A 285 -23.03 6.83 17.89
N LYS A 286 -21.91 6.16 17.61
CA LYS A 286 -20.87 5.86 18.61
C LYS A 286 -20.21 7.12 19.16
N PHE A 287 -19.97 8.13 18.30
CA PHE A 287 -19.51 9.44 18.76
C PHE A 287 -20.48 10.09 19.75
N VAL A 288 -21.78 10.08 19.48
CA VAL A 288 -22.82 10.63 20.38
C VAL A 288 -22.95 9.81 21.67
N GLU A 289 -22.74 8.50 21.62
CA GLU A 289 -22.77 7.60 22.77
C GLU A 289 -21.58 7.85 23.72
N LEU A 290 -20.37 7.87 23.18
CA LEU A 290 -19.16 8.14 23.96
C LEU A 290 -19.13 9.58 24.50
N SER A 291 -19.69 10.54 23.75
CA SER A 291 -19.78 11.96 24.17
C SER A 291 -20.70 12.21 25.38
N LYS A 292 -21.35 11.18 25.95
CA LYS A 292 -22.08 11.27 27.23
C LYS A 292 -21.26 10.82 28.45
N LEU A 293 -20.08 10.27 28.21
CA LEU A 293 -19.15 9.83 29.26
C LEU A 293 -18.21 10.98 29.70
N LEU A 294 -18.42 12.18 29.14
CA LEU A 294 -17.76 13.45 29.44
C LEU A 294 -18.78 14.46 30.00
#